data_AF-A0A447JHI7-F1
#
_entry.id   AF-A0A447JHI7-F1
#
_cell.length_a   1.000
_cell.length_b   1.000
_cell.length_c   1.000
_cell.angle_alpha   90.00
_cell.angle_beta   90.00
_cell.angle_gamma   90.00
#
_symmetry.space_group_name_H-M   'P 1'
#
loop_
_entity.id
_entity.type
_entity.pdbx_description
1 polymer ?
#
loop_
_entity_poly.entity_id
_entity_poly.type
_entity_poly.pdbx_seq_one_letter_code
_entity_poly.pdbx_strand_id
1 'polypeptide(L)'
;MLTVETGPVGGITSQGVAFGANVNTRAILDMTSQFDFYHGGGLDVCYLSFAEVDQHGNVGVHKFNGKIMGTGGFIDISATSQKIIFCGTLTAGSLKTEITDGKLNILQEGRVKKFVSELSEITFSGKIALERGLDVRYITERAVFTLKQDGLHLIEIAPGVDLQRDILDKMDFSPVISPDLKLMDTRLFTDSTMGFTLPDATH
;
A
#
# COMPACT_ATOMS: atom_id res chain seq x y z
N MET A 1 0.10 13.78 11.63
CA MET A 1 -1.36 13.94 11.88
C MET A 1 -2.09 13.29 10.72
N LEU A 2 -3.28 12.71 10.92
CA LEU A 2 -4.06 12.12 9.82
C LEU A 2 -5.20 13.05 9.41
N THR A 3 -5.48 13.12 8.12
CA THR A 3 -6.58 13.89 7.51
C THR A 3 -7.46 12.94 6.68
N VAL A 4 -8.74 13.27 6.55
CA VAL A 4 -9.71 12.54 5.73
C VAL A 4 -10.17 13.46 4.60
N GLU A 5 -10.29 12.92 3.39
CA GLU A 5 -10.62 13.68 2.16
C GLU A 5 -11.94 14.43 2.25
N THR A 6 -12.90 13.94 3.06
CA THR A 6 -14.19 14.59 3.28
C THR A 6 -14.14 15.81 4.22
N GLY A 7 -12.97 16.14 4.78
CA GLY A 7 -12.75 17.34 5.60
C GLY A 7 -12.20 17.14 7.02
N PRO A 8 -12.49 16.05 7.75
CA PRO A 8 -11.98 15.86 9.11
C PRO A 8 -10.44 15.87 9.21
N VAL A 9 -9.92 16.53 10.24
CA VAL A 9 -8.48 16.60 10.56
C VAL A 9 -8.24 16.12 11.99
N GLY A 10 -7.37 15.11 12.14
CA GLY A 10 -7.04 14.48 13.41
C GLY A 10 -8.19 13.71 14.06
N GLY A 11 -8.05 13.41 15.34
CA GLY A 11 -9.01 12.61 16.11
C GLY A 11 -8.80 11.11 15.96
N ILE A 12 -9.83 10.35 16.35
CA ILE A 12 -9.84 8.89 16.31
C ILE A 12 -10.92 8.46 15.32
N THR A 13 -10.54 7.69 14.31
CA THR A 13 -11.46 7.18 13.29
C THR A 13 -12.20 5.97 13.82
N SER A 14 -13.53 6.02 13.74
CA SER A 14 -14.36 4.86 14.07
C SER A 14 -14.15 3.77 13.02
N GLN A 15 -14.08 2.52 13.47
CA GLN A 15 -13.95 1.34 12.62
C GLN A 15 -15.32 0.75 12.28
N GLY A 16 -15.40 -0.12 11.27
CA GLY A 16 -16.61 -0.87 10.92
C GLY A 16 -17.70 -0.04 10.26
N VAL A 17 -18.95 -0.17 10.72
CA VAL A 17 -20.13 0.54 10.14
C VAL A 17 -20.06 2.06 10.20
N ALA A 18 -19.21 2.61 11.06
CA ALA A 18 -18.96 4.04 11.18
C ALA A 18 -17.62 4.45 10.54
N PHE A 19 -17.07 3.64 9.62
CA PHE A 19 -15.90 4.00 8.83
C PHE A 19 -16.16 5.31 8.08
N GLY A 20 -15.30 6.30 8.28
CA GLY A 20 -15.47 7.67 7.78
C GLY A 20 -16.07 8.66 8.79
N ALA A 21 -16.47 8.21 9.99
CA ALA A 21 -16.80 9.09 11.11
C ALA A 21 -15.63 9.20 12.09
N ASN A 22 -15.37 10.41 12.57
CA ASN A 22 -14.31 10.69 13.54
C ASN A 22 -14.90 11.30 14.82
N VAL A 23 -14.27 10.99 15.95
CA VAL A 23 -14.47 11.69 17.22
C VAL A 23 -13.17 12.39 17.63
N ASN A 24 -13.28 13.42 18.47
CA ASN A 24 -12.14 14.23 18.94
C ASN A 24 -11.31 14.84 17.80
N THR A 25 -11.99 15.27 16.72
CA THR A 25 -11.32 15.95 15.60
C THR A 25 -10.73 17.29 16.05
N ARG A 26 -9.67 17.70 15.37
CA ARG A 26 -8.97 18.97 15.62
C ARG A 26 -9.55 20.11 14.79
N ALA A 27 -10.01 19.78 13.58
CA ALA A 27 -10.71 20.68 12.68
C ALA A 27 -11.59 19.88 11.71
N ILE A 28 -12.50 20.58 11.04
CA ILE A 28 -13.28 20.06 9.91
C ILE A 28 -13.23 21.15 8.83
N LEU A 29 -12.62 20.84 7.70
CA LEU A 29 -12.66 21.68 6.50
C LEU A 29 -13.84 21.27 5.63
N ASP A 30 -14.29 22.15 4.74
CA ASP A 30 -15.14 21.68 3.65
C ASP A 30 -14.32 20.79 2.70
N MET A 31 -15.00 19.82 2.10
CA MET A 31 -14.35 18.79 1.27
C MET A 31 -13.59 19.39 0.09
N THR A 32 -14.07 20.49 -0.50
CA THR A 32 -13.42 21.11 -1.66
C THR A 32 -12.08 21.71 -1.25
N SER A 33 -12.03 22.48 -0.17
CA SER A 33 -10.78 23.02 0.38
C SER A 33 -9.79 21.93 0.79
N GLN A 34 -10.27 20.78 1.28
CA GLN A 34 -9.41 19.65 1.59
C GLN A 34 -8.76 19.06 0.32
N PHE A 35 -9.54 18.95 -0.77
CA PHE A 35 -9.00 18.49 -2.05
C PHE A 35 -8.00 19.48 -2.66
N ASP A 36 -8.22 20.79 -2.52
CA ASP A 36 -7.23 21.80 -2.94
C ASP A 36 -5.86 21.56 -2.28
N PHE A 37 -5.87 21.24 -0.97
CA PHE A 37 -4.65 20.89 -0.23
C PHE A 37 -4.01 19.59 -0.73
N TYR A 38 -4.81 18.54 -1.03
CA TYR A 38 -4.28 17.27 -1.54
C TYR A 38 -3.69 17.42 -2.95
N HIS A 39 -4.41 18.11 -3.84
CA HIS A 39 -3.96 18.38 -5.22
C HIS A 39 -2.67 19.20 -5.25
N GLY A 40 -2.48 20.09 -4.27
CA GLY A 40 -1.24 20.84 -4.08
C GLY A 40 -0.05 20.02 -3.57
N GLY A 41 -0.23 18.72 -3.31
CA GLY A 41 0.83 17.83 -2.78
C GLY A 41 1.10 18.03 -1.30
N GLY A 42 0.11 18.51 -0.54
CA GLY A 42 0.22 18.81 0.89
C GLY A 42 0.38 17.58 1.80
N LEU A 43 0.16 16.37 1.28
CA LEU A 43 0.33 15.13 2.02
C LEU A 43 1.78 14.65 1.98
N ASP A 44 2.43 14.58 3.15
CA ASP A 44 3.76 13.96 3.30
C ASP A 44 3.74 12.47 2.95
N VAL A 45 2.66 11.78 3.34
CA VAL A 45 2.47 10.34 3.09
C VAL A 45 0.99 10.00 2.99
N CYS A 46 0.63 9.12 2.05
CA CYS A 46 -0.67 8.50 1.98
C CYS A 46 -0.58 6.96 2.05
N TYR A 47 -1.62 6.33 2.61
CA TYR A 47 -1.76 4.88 2.67
C TYR A 47 -3.03 4.47 1.93
N LEU A 48 -2.89 3.68 0.87
CA LEU A 48 -3.99 3.32 -0.04
C LEU A 48 -4.02 1.82 -0.29
N SER A 49 -5.23 1.25 -0.39
CA SER A 49 -5.38 -0.15 -0.80
C SER A 49 -5.15 -0.35 -2.30
N PHE A 50 -4.84 -1.56 -2.75
CA PHE A 50 -4.81 -1.90 -4.17
C PHE A 50 -5.60 -3.16 -4.50
N ALA A 51 -6.22 -3.21 -5.69
CA ALA A 51 -6.83 -4.44 -6.19
C ALA A 51 -5.80 -5.25 -6.98
N GLU A 52 -5.14 -4.62 -7.94
CA GLU A 52 -4.08 -5.21 -8.77
C GLU A 52 -2.93 -4.21 -8.97
N VAL A 53 -1.72 -4.73 -9.19
CA VAL A 53 -0.49 -4.01 -9.49
C VAL A 53 0.16 -4.67 -10.71
N ASP A 54 0.65 -3.90 -11.68
CA ASP A 54 1.36 -4.46 -12.83
C ASP A 54 2.89 -4.26 -12.79
N GLN A 55 3.57 -4.80 -13.81
CA GLN A 55 5.03 -4.73 -13.97
C GLN A 55 5.57 -3.29 -14.08
N HIS A 56 4.73 -2.32 -14.45
CA HIS A 56 5.08 -0.90 -14.56
C HIS A 56 4.81 -0.13 -13.26
N GLY A 57 4.34 -0.82 -12.22
CA GLY A 57 3.92 -0.23 -10.95
C GLY A 57 2.62 0.54 -11.02
N ASN A 58 1.83 0.35 -12.08
CA ASN A 58 0.49 0.89 -12.12
C ASN A 58 -0.38 0.17 -11.08
N VAL A 59 -1.41 0.87 -10.59
CA VAL A 59 -2.37 0.30 -9.65
C VAL A 59 -3.79 0.45 -10.20
N GLY A 60 -4.53 -0.67 -10.16
CA GLY A 60 -5.93 -0.75 -10.50
C GLY A 60 -6.79 -0.86 -9.24
N VAL A 61 -7.81 0.00 -9.12
CA VAL A 61 -8.82 -0.08 -8.03
C VAL A 61 -10.25 0.17 -8.49
N HIS A 62 -10.44 0.96 -9.56
CA HIS A 62 -11.77 1.47 -9.92
C HIS A 62 -12.71 0.44 -10.56
N LYS A 63 -12.16 -0.67 -11.07
CA LYS A 63 -12.91 -1.82 -11.60
C LYS A 63 -12.25 -3.10 -11.11
N PHE A 64 -13.06 -4.06 -10.65
CA PHE A 64 -12.57 -5.35 -10.18
C PHE A 64 -13.61 -6.45 -10.42
N ASN A 65 -13.20 -7.57 -11.01
CA ASN A 65 -14.07 -8.71 -11.33
C ASN A 65 -15.39 -8.31 -12.03
N GLY A 66 -15.30 -7.42 -13.01
CA GLY A 66 -16.45 -6.92 -13.78
C GLY A 66 -17.35 -5.92 -13.05
N LYS A 67 -17.03 -5.57 -11.79
CA LYS A 67 -17.76 -4.55 -11.02
C LYS A 67 -17.06 -3.22 -11.09
N ILE A 68 -17.85 -2.15 -11.26
CA ILE A 68 -17.39 -0.77 -11.19
C ILE A 68 -17.42 -0.34 -9.73
N MET A 69 -16.25 -0.01 -9.18
CA MET A 69 -16.08 0.46 -7.80
C MET A 69 -16.00 1.99 -7.74
N GLY A 70 -15.51 2.63 -8.81
CA GLY A 70 -15.19 4.06 -8.84
C GLY A 70 -13.85 4.38 -8.17
N THR A 71 -13.45 5.64 -8.20
CA THR A 71 -12.13 6.08 -7.68
C THR A 71 -12.21 6.59 -6.24
N GLY A 72 -13.35 7.13 -5.81
CA GLY A 72 -13.38 7.99 -4.62
C GLY A 72 -12.33 9.10 -4.75
N GLY A 73 -11.64 9.44 -3.65
CA GLY A 73 -10.50 10.36 -3.64
C GLY A 73 -9.15 9.72 -4.01
N PHE A 74 -9.12 8.47 -4.52
CA PHE A 74 -7.87 7.72 -4.72
C PHE A 74 -6.88 8.43 -5.65
N ILE A 75 -7.37 8.95 -6.77
CA ILE A 75 -6.53 9.65 -7.75
C ILE A 75 -6.04 10.97 -7.15
N ASP A 76 -6.93 11.73 -6.50
CA ASP A 76 -6.63 13.01 -5.87
C ASP A 76 -5.52 12.89 -4.82
N ILE A 77 -5.52 11.80 -4.05
CA ILE A 77 -4.52 11.50 -3.03
C ILE A 77 -3.22 10.99 -3.67
N SER A 78 -3.30 10.00 -4.55
CA SER A 78 -2.10 9.33 -5.11
C SER A 78 -1.38 10.12 -6.19
N ALA A 79 -1.98 11.19 -6.72
CA ALA A 79 -1.37 11.96 -7.79
C ALA A 79 -0.15 12.78 -7.34
N THR A 80 -0.16 13.31 -6.12
CA THR A 80 0.79 14.35 -5.67
C THR A 80 1.29 14.20 -4.24
N SER A 81 0.81 13.20 -3.49
CA SER A 81 1.39 12.88 -2.16
C SER A 81 2.88 12.52 -2.30
N GLN A 82 3.72 13.08 -1.42
CA GLN A 82 5.18 12.93 -1.52
C GLN A 82 5.62 11.46 -1.40
N LYS A 83 4.99 10.72 -0.49
CA LYS A 83 5.16 9.27 -0.32
C LYS A 83 3.84 8.54 -0.48
N ILE A 84 3.81 7.52 -1.33
CA ILE A 84 2.61 6.73 -1.65
C ILE A 84 2.85 5.29 -1.20
N ILE A 85 2.11 4.87 -0.18
CA ILE A 85 2.23 3.53 0.40
C ILE A 85 0.99 2.73 0.04
N PHE A 86 1.14 1.83 -0.93
CA PHE A 86 0.11 0.87 -1.29
C PHE A 86 0.14 -0.32 -0.32
N CYS A 87 -1.00 -0.65 0.27
CA CYS A 87 -1.16 -1.71 1.26
C CYS A 87 -2.15 -2.77 0.75
N GLY A 88 -1.80 -4.04 0.88
CA GLY A 88 -2.67 -5.12 0.44
C GLY A 88 -2.03 -6.47 0.70
N THR A 89 -2.65 -7.53 0.21
CA THR A 89 -2.03 -8.87 0.22
C THR A 89 -1.32 -9.13 -1.11
N LEU A 90 -0.37 -10.07 -1.15
CA LEU A 90 0.27 -10.48 -2.41
C LEU A 90 -0.72 -11.22 -3.34
N THR A 91 -1.57 -12.06 -2.74
CA THR A 91 -2.62 -12.84 -3.43
C THR A 91 -4.00 -12.54 -2.84
N ALA A 92 -5.05 -12.66 -3.66
CA ALA A 92 -6.45 -12.51 -3.27
C ALA A 92 -7.19 -13.85 -3.34
N GLY A 93 -8.45 -13.85 -2.87
CA GLY A 93 -9.31 -15.03 -2.95
C GLY A 93 -9.04 -16.01 -1.81
N SER A 94 -9.38 -15.59 -0.59
CA SER A 94 -9.31 -16.37 0.66
C SER A 94 -7.91 -16.77 1.12
N LEU A 95 -6.91 -15.91 0.91
CA LEU A 95 -5.62 -16.03 1.60
C LEU A 95 -5.83 -16.10 3.12
N LYS A 96 -5.18 -17.06 3.78
CA LYS A 96 -5.11 -17.15 5.24
C LYS A 96 -3.65 -17.29 5.65
N THR A 97 -3.24 -16.42 6.55
CA THR A 97 -1.91 -16.41 7.14
C THR A 97 -2.02 -16.43 8.65
N GLU A 98 -0.97 -16.92 9.29
CA GLU A 98 -0.79 -16.88 10.73
C GLU A 98 0.63 -16.42 11.02
N ILE A 99 0.82 -15.77 12.17
CA ILE A 99 2.14 -15.43 12.68
C ILE A 99 2.39 -16.32 13.90
N THR A 100 3.35 -17.23 13.81
CA THR A 100 3.80 -18.04 14.95
C THR A 100 5.32 -18.09 15.00
N ASP A 101 5.88 -18.15 16.20
CA ASP A 101 7.33 -18.25 16.45
C ASP A 101 8.17 -17.20 15.69
N GLY A 102 7.67 -15.96 15.60
CA GLY A 102 8.39 -14.87 14.94
C GLY A 102 8.38 -14.94 13.41
N LYS A 103 7.52 -15.78 12.81
CA LYS A 103 7.48 -16.04 11.36
C LYS A 103 6.07 -15.98 10.81
N LEU A 104 5.97 -15.63 9.54
CA LEU A 104 4.74 -15.73 8.75
C LEU A 104 4.58 -17.16 8.23
N ASN A 105 3.41 -17.75 8.48
CA ASN A 105 2.98 -19.01 7.91
C ASN A 105 1.77 -18.79 6.99
N ILE A 106 1.87 -19.29 5.76
CA ILE A 106 0.75 -19.27 4.80
C ILE A 106 -0.06 -20.56 5.01
N LEU A 107 -1.16 -20.47 5.76
CA LEU A 107 -2.04 -21.60 6.06
C LEU A 107 -2.90 -22.01 4.84
N GLN A 108 -3.31 -21.02 4.05
CA GLN A 108 -4.09 -21.22 2.83
C GLN A 108 -3.73 -20.13 1.83
N GLU A 109 -3.21 -20.51 0.66
CA GLU A 109 -2.85 -19.55 -0.37
C GLU A 109 -4.09 -18.91 -1.05
N GLY A 110 -3.95 -17.66 -1.46
CA GLY A 110 -4.93 -16.96 -2.29
C GLY A 110 -4.99 -17.54 -3.70
N ARG A 111 -6.21 -17.65 -4.26
CA ARG A 111 -6.45 -18.21 -5.60
C ARG A 111 -6.13 -17.25 -6.76
N VAL A 112 -5.98 -15.95 -6.48
CA VAL A 112 -5.85 -14.90 -7.50
C VAL A 112 -4.55 -14.14 -7.26
N LYS A 113 -3.70 -14.02 -8.28
CA LYS A 113 -2.52 -13.17 -8.23
C LYS A 113 -2.95 -11.70 -8.32
N LYS A 114 -2.40 -10.83 -7.47
CA LYS A 114 -2.66 -9.39 -7.53
C LYS A 114 -1.55 -8.62 -8.23
N PHE A 115 -0.40 -9.25 -8.43
CA PHE A 115 0.74 -8.70 -9.17
C PHE A 115 0.73 -9.33 -10.57
N VAL A 116 0.04 -8.67 -11.48
CA VAL A 116 -0.30 -9.15 -12.83
C VAL A 116 0.68 -8.60 -13.86
N SER A 117 0.74 -9.17 -15.07
CA SER A 117 1.64 -8.67 -16.11
C SER A 117 1.28 -7.25 -16.56
N GLU A 118 0.00 -7.00 -16.83
CA GLU A 118 -0.52 -5.71 -17.33
C GLU A 118 -1.93 -5.48 -16.77
N LEU A 119 -2.25 -4.24 -16.38
CA LEU A 119 -3.62 -3.88 -16.00
C LEU A 119 -4.51 -3.70 -17.23
N SER A 120 -5.79 -4.05 -17.10
CA SER A 120 -6.81 -3.75 -18.11
C SER A 120 -7.13 -2.25 -18.19
N GLU A 121 -7.25 -1.59 -17.04
CA GLU A 121 -7.47 -0.16 -16.91
C GLU A 121 -6.69 0.38 -15.70
N ILE A 122 -6.04 1.54 -15.86
CA ILE A 122 -5.12 2.10 -14.87
C ILE A 122 -5.85 3.13 -14.00
N THR A 123 -5.70 3.05 -12.67
CA THR A 123 -6.15 4.13 -11.76
C THR A 123 -4.99 5.02 -11.29
N PHE A 124 -3.83 4.42 -11.04
CA PHE A 124 -2.59 5.14 -10.73
C PHE A 124 -1.48 4.68 -11.68
N SER A 125 -0.70 5.63 -12.20
CA SER A 125 0.39 5.35 -13.14
C SER A 125 1.75 5.42 -12.45
N GLY A 126 2.48 4.30 -12.44
CA GLY A 126 3.84 4.26 -11.90
C GLY A 126 4.80 5.18 -12.66
N LYS A 127 4.67 5.24 -13.98
CA LYS A 127 5.45 6.15 -14.84
C LYS A 127 5.30 7.62 -14.43
N ILE A 128 4.06 8.09 -14.26
CA ILE A 128 3.80 9.49 -13.88
C ILE A 128 4.34 9.79 -12.47
N ALA A 129 4.22 8.85 -11.53
CA ALA A 129 4.77 9.03 -10.19
C ALA A 129 6.30 9.17 -10.20
N LEU A 130 6.99 8.38 -11.02
CA LEU A 130 8.43 8.50 -11.22
C LEU A 130 8.82 9.82 -11.87
N GLU A 131 8.09 10.28 -12.89
CA GLU A 131 8.31 11.58 -13.53
C GLU A 131 8.13 12.75 -12.56
N ARG A 132 7.25 12.59 -11.57
CA ARG A 132 7.01 13.56 -10.49
C ARG A 132 7.96 13.42 -9.30
N GLY A 133 8.84 12.43 -9.31
CA GLY A 133 9.79 12.20 -8.21
C GLY A 133 9.16 11.70 -6.91
N LEU A 134 8.01 11.03 -6.98
CA LEU A 134 7.30 10.51 -5.80
C LEU A 134 7.91 9.18 -5.33
N ASP A 135 7.96 8.97 -4.01
CA ASP A 135 8.41 7.69 -3.42
C ASP A 135 7.22 6.72 -3.31
N VAL A 136 7.28 5.60 -4.03
CA VAL A 136 6.19 4.62 -4.10
C VAL A 136 6.62 3.29 -3.48
N ARG A 137 5.78 2.79 -2.57
CA ARG A 137 5.94 1.52 -1.86
C ARG A 137 4.72 0.63 -2.06
N TYR A 138 4.94 -0.67 -2.13
CA TYR A 138 3.89 -1.69 -2.09
C TYR A 138 4.20 -2.64 -0.93
N ILE A 139 3.38 -2.63 0.10
CA ILE A 139 3.54 -3.42 1.32
C ILE A 139 2.51 -4.55 1.30
N THR A 140 3.01 -5.78 1.40
CA THR A 140 2.19 -6.99 1.57
C THR A 140 2.50 -7.68 2.89
N GLU A 141 1.76 -8.74 3.20
CA GLU A 141 2.02 -9.55 4.38
C GLU A 141 3.36 -10.29 4.32
N ARG A 142 3.88 -10.54 3.10
CA ARG A 142 5.06 -11.38 2.87
C ARG A 142 6.24 -10.70 2.18
N ALA A 143 6.02 -9.55 1.56
CA ALA A 143 6.98 -8.87 0.71
C ALA A 143 6.75 -7.35 0.67
N VAL A 144 7.85 -6.59 0.58
CA VAL A 144 7.82 -5.14 0.37
C VAL A 144 8.54 -4.78 -0.92
N PHE A 145 7.89 -3.97 -1.76
CA PHE A 145 8.43 -3.53 -3.05
C PHE A 145 8.52 -2.01 -3.13
N THR A 146 9.48 -1.50 -3.89
CA THR A 146 9.55 -0.08 -4.25
C THR A 146 9.61 0.11 -5.74
N LEU A 147 8.97 1.17 -6.23
CA LEU A 147 9.03 1.51 -7.65
C LEU A 147 10.34 2.25 -7.95
N LYS A 148 11.04 1.80 -8.98
CA LYS A 148 12.19 2.50 -9.57
C LYS A 148 12.03 2.56 -11.10
N GLN A 149 12.96 3.24 -11.76
CA GLN A 149 12.96 3.44 -13.22
C GLN A 149 12.95 2.14 -14.03
N ASP A 150 13.53 1.07 -13.49
CA ASP A 150 13.62 -0.27 -14.06
C ASP A 150 12.54 -1.24 -13.53
N GLY A 151 11.53 -0.73 -12.82
CA GLY A 151 10.37 -1.51 -12.36
C GLY A 151 10.30 -1.68 -10.84
N LEU A 152 9.58 -2.71 -10.40
CA LEU A 152 9.42 -3.01 -8.97
C LEU A 152 10.65 -3.73 -8.42
N HIS A 153 11.24 -3.15 -7.37
CA HIS A 153 12.34 -3.73 -6.61
C HIS A 153 11.80 -4.40 -5.35
N LEU A 154 11.98 -5.71 -5.21
CA LEU A 154 11.73 -6.43 -3.96
C LEU A 154 12.83 -6.08 -2.96
N ILE A 155 12.46 -5.45 -1.85
CA ILE A 155 13.42 -4.95 -0.85
C ILE A 155 13.33 -5.63 0.51
N GLU A 156 12.18 -6.19 0.88
CA GLU A 156 12.02 -6.94 2.13
C GLU A 156 11.16 -8.19 1.94
N ILE A 157 11.47 -9.25 2.69
CA ILE A 157 10.72 -10.52 2.73
C ILE A 157 10.40 -10.87 4.19
N ALA A 158 9.19 -11.34 4.46
CA ALA A 158 8.81 -11.77 5.80
C ALA A 158 9.60 -13.01 6.26
N PRO A 159 9.99 -13.11 7.55
CA PRO A 159 10.57 -14.33 8.09
C PRO A 159 9.62 -15.52 7.89
N GLY A 160 10.15 -16.67 7.41
CA GLY A 160 9.35 -17.88 7.13
C GLY A 160 8.86 -18.02 5.69
N VAL A 161 9.04 -17.00 4.85
CA VAL A 161 8.61 -16.98 3.44
C VAL A 161 9.75 -17.39 2.52
N ASP A 162 9.46 -18.29 1.58
CA ASP A 162 10.40 -18.69 0.52
C ASP A 162 10.28 -17.75 -0.69
N LEU A 163 11.41 -17.20 -1.14
CA LEU A 163 11.42 -16.23 -2.25
C LEU A 163 10.79 -16.79 -3.53
N GLN A 164 11.16 -18.01 -3.93
CA GLN A 164 10.69 -18.56 -5.19
C GLN A 164 9.21 -18.97 -5.07
N ARG A 165 8.92 -19.87 -4.13
CA ARG A 165 7.60 -20.50 -3.99
C ARG A 165 6.52 -19.52 -3.55
N ASP A 166 6.83 -18.64 -2.60
CA ASP A 166 5.81 -17.85 -1.92
C ASP A 166 5.71 -16.42 -2.47
N ILE A 167 6.68 -15.96 -3.27
CA ILE A 167 6.66 -14.63 -3.89
C ILE A 167 6.68 -14.75 -5.41
N LEU A 168 7.78 -15.21 -6.01
CA LEU A 168 7.97 -15.16 -7.47
C LEU A 168 6.94 -16.00 -8.23
N ASP A 169 6.67 -17.22 -7.77
CA ASP A 169 5.65 -18.09 -8.38
C ASP A 169 4.21 -17.55 -8.20
N LYS A 170 4.02 -16.54 -7.34
CA LYS A 170 2.74 -15.89 -7.02
C LYS A 170 2.53 -14.57 -7.77
N MET A 171 3.45 -14.20 -8.66
CA MET A 171 3.38 -13.02 -9.52
C MET A 171 3.35 -13.45 -11.00
N ASP A 172 2.87 -12.57 -11.89
CA ASP A 172 2.90 -12.80 -13.36
C ASP A 172 4.04 -12.05 -14.06
N PHE A 173 4.92 -11.43 -13.29
CA PHE A 173 6.17 -10.83 -13.76
C PHE A 173 7.27 -11.04 -12.71
N SER A 174 8.53 -10.89 -13.14
CA SER A 174 9.68 -10.98 -12.24
C SER A 174 10.08 -9.58 -11.77
N PRO A 175 9.97 -9.26 -10.47
CA PRO A 175 10.51 -8.02 -9.93
C PRO A 175 12.05 -8.05 -9.97
N VAL A 176 12.67 -6.87 -9.90
CA VAL A 176 14.10 -6.76 -9.64
C VAL A 176 14.35 -7.14 -8.19
N ILE A 177 15.29 -8.06 -7.94
CA ILE A 177 15.69 -8.41 -6.58
C ILE A 177 16.73 -7.40 -6.12
N SER A 178 16.41 -6.64 -5.06
CA SER A 178 17.33 -5.63 -4.52
C SER A 178 18.64 -6.30 -4.05
N PRO A 179 19.82 -5.72 -4.31
CA PRO A 179 21.07 -6.21 -3.72
C PRO A 179 21.06 -6.10 -2.18
N ASP A 180 20.28 -5.16 -1.64
CA ASP A 180 20.08 -4.93 -0.21
C ASP A 180 18.82 -5.64 0.32
N LEU A 181 18.36 -6.69 -0.36
CA LEU A 181 17.22 -7.49 0.08
C LEU A 181 17.47 -8.01 1.50
N LYS A 182 16.55 -7.67 2.41
CA LYS A 182 16.64 -8.04 3.82
C LYS A 182 15.35 -8.70 4.31
N LEU A 183 15.40 -9.26 5.51
CA LEU A 183 14.17 -9.65 6.20
C LEU A 183 13.41 -8.40 6.64
N MET A 184 12.09 -8.48 6.58
CA MET A 184 11.20 -7.55 7.27
C MET A 184 11.53 -7.59 8.77
N ASP A 185 11.36 -6.44 9.44
CA ASP A 185 11.72 -6.30 10.85
C ASP A 185 11.02 -7.36 11.72
N THR A 186 11.79 -8.16 12.46
CA THR A 186 11.27 -9.30 13.23
C THR A 186 10.27 -8.89 14.32
N ARG A 187 10.32 -7.64 14.77
CA ARG A 187 9.37 -7.08 15.73
C ARG A 187 7.94 -7.02 15.17
N LEU A 188 7.79 -6.98 13.85
CA LEU A 188 6.47 -7.06 13.18
C LEU A 188 5.80 -8.43 13.37
N PHE A 189 6.59 -9.47 13.67
CA PHE A 189 6.15 -10.86 13.75
C PHE A 189 6.14 -11.40 15.19
N THR A 190 6.28 -10.52 16.18
CA THR A 190 6.26 -10.87 17.60
C THR A 190 5.07 -10.23 18.27
N ASP A 191 4.29 -11.00 19.03
CA ASP A 191 3.12 -10.49 19.79
C ASP A 191 3.58 -9.77 21.08
N SER A 192 4.25 -8.62 20.88
CA SER A 192 4.74 -7.76 21.93
C SER A 192 4.83 -6.31 21.42
N THR A 193 4.88 -5.34 22.33
CA THR A 193 5.08 -3.94 21.93
C THR A 193 6.42 -3.78 21.23
N MET A 194 6.41 -3.27 19.98
CA MET A 194 7.62 -3.11 19.17
C MET A 194 8.66 -2.13 19.74
N GLY A 195 8.23 -1.24 20.65
CA GLY A 195 9.05 -0.09 21.09
C GLY A 195 9.44 0.82 19.92
N PHE A 196 8.57 0.92 18.90
CA PHE A 196 8.84 1.70 17.70
C PHE A 196 8.89 3.19 18.01
N THR A 197 10.01 3.83 17.68
CA THR A 197 10.17 5.27 17.71
C THR A 197 10.04 5.79 16.29
N LEU A 198 9.13 6.74 16.08
CA LEU A 198 9.04 7.43 14.80
C LEU A 198 10.35 8.16 14.52
N PRO A 199 10.86 8.12 13.27
CA PRO A 199 12.00 8.94 12.89
C PRO A 199 11.74 10.41 13.17
N ASP A 200 12.82 11.15 13.48
CA ASP A 200 12.76 12.60 13.61
C ASP A 200 12.24 13.25 12.32
N ALA A 201 11.60 14.40 12.46
CA ALA A 201 11.11 15.15 11.31
C ALA A 201 12.28 15.52 10.39
N THR A 202 12.21 15.11 9.13
CA THR A 202 13.12 15.61 8.09
C THR A 202 12.74 17.05 7.77
N HIS A 203 13.62 18.00 8.10
CA HIS A 203 13.48 19.43 7.77
C HIS A 203 13.68 19.69 6.28
#